data_AF-A0A7C3R746-F1
#
_entry.id   AF-A0A7C3R746-F1
#
_cell.length_a   1.000
_cell.length_b   1.000
_cell.length_c   1.000
_cell.angle_alpha   90.00
_cell.angle_beta   90.00
_cell.angle_gamma   90.00
#
_symmetry.space_group_name_H-M   'P 1'
#
loop_
_entity.id
_entity.type
_entity.pdbx_description
1 polymer ?
#
loop_
_entity_poly.entity_id
_entity_poly.type
_entity_poly.pdbx_seq_one_letter_code
_entity_poly.pdbx_strand_id
1 'polypeptide(L)'
;MENRDYSERTLGEKEKPFVIKGAFNRVDLSKTSGWVRVEGMAIIVDASEAHDLHLELVGKFNLVDLSGGKKIELNREKAEINLLDASGVSIQKLIS
;
A
#
# COMPACT_ATOMS: atom_id res chain seq x y z
N MET A 1 5.01 1.62 -18.56
CA MET A 1 4.72 1.62 -17.11
C MET A 1 5.99 2.01 -16.38
N GLU A 2 5.88 2.74 -15.29
CA GLU A 2 7.01 3.32 -14.54
C GLU A 2 7.12 2.72 -13.12
N ASN A 3 8.27 2.95 -12.47
CA ASN A 3 8.47 2.66 -11.06
C ASN A 3 8.34 3.96 -10.25
N ARG A 4 7.70 3.91 -9.09
CA ARG A 4 7.62 5.02 -8.14
C ARG A 4 8.19 4.57 -6.80
N ASP A 5 9.09 5.38 -6.26
CA ASP A 5 9.76 5.12 -4.99
C ASP A 5 9.42 6.20 -3.96
N TYR A 6 8.77 5.77 -2.89
CA TYR A 6 8.45 6.56 -1.72
C TYR A 6 8.92 5.89 -0.42
N SER A 7 9.84 4.93 -0.51
CA SER A 7 10.37 4.18 0.62
C SER A 7 10.91 5.10 1.71
N GLU A 8 10.76 4.67 2.97
CA GLU A 8 11.26 5.37 4.16
C GLU A 8 10.68 6.79 4.39
N ARG A 9 9.53 7.10 3.76
CA ARG A 9 8.86 8.40 3.92
C ARG A 9 7.64 8.32 4.83
N THR A 10 7.27 9.46 5.40
CA THR A 10 5.93 9.69 5.96
C THR A 10 5.10 10.39 4.90
N LEU A 11 3.98 9.79 4.50
CA LEU A 11 3.15 10.23 3.39
C LEU A 11 1.71 10.44 3.83
N GLY A 12 1.21 11.66 3.70
CA GLY A 12 -0.20 11.97 3.95
C GLY A 12 -0.61 11.82 5.41
N GLU A 13 -1.85 12.22 5.68
CA GLU A 13 -2.48 12.24 7.00
C GLU A 13 -3.97 11.87 6.87
N LYS A 14 -4.70 11.73 7.99
CA LYS A 14 -6.10 11.27 8.01
C LYS A 14 -7.00 12.12 7.15
N GLU A 15 -6.88 13.41 7.34
CA GLU A 15 -7.70 14.42 6.71
C GLU A 15 -7.28 14.62 5.24
N LYS A 16 -6.05 14.21 4.89
CA LYS A 16 -5.45 14.45 3.58
C LYS A 16 -4.49 13.33 3.18
N PRO A 17 -5.01 12.21 2.65
CA PRO A 17 -4.15 11.12 2.22
C PRO A 17 -3.25 11.54 1.04
N PHE A 18 -2.07 10.95 0.97
CA PHE A 18 -1.18 11.08 -0.18
C PHE A 18 -1.67 10.16 -1.30
N VAL A 19 -2.08 10.75 -2.43
CA VAL A 19 -2.72 9.99 -3.52
C VAL A 19 -1.75 9.76 -4.67
N ILE A 20 -1.51 8.49 -4.99
CA ILE A 20 -0.69 8.01 -6.11
C ILE A 20 -1.64 7.51 -7.20
N LYS A 21 -1.65 8.16 -8.38
CA LYS A 21 -2.54 7.79 -9.50
C LYS A 21 -1.76 7.33 -10.73
N GLY A 22 -2.14 6.20 -11.33
CA GLY A 22 -1.56 5.77 -12.62
C GLY A 22 -1.46 4.26 -12.81
N ALA A 23 -0.58 3.88 -13.74
CA ALA A 23 -0.26 2.49 -14.08
C ALA A 23 1.23 2.21 -13.87
N PHE A 24 1.55 1.38 -12.88
CA PHE A 24 2.90 1.21 -12.35
C PHE A 24 3.42 -0.22 -12.49
N ASN A 25 4.71 -0.37 -12.77
CA ASN A 25 5.37 -1.66 -12.58
C ASN A 25 5.53 -1.92 -11.08
N ARG A 26 6.04 -0.94 -10.33
CA ARG A 26 6.20 -1.00 -8.89
C ARG A 26 5.87 0.34 -8.24
N VAL A 27 5.14 0.29 -7.13
CA VAL A 27 5.02 1.38 -6.16
C VAL A 27 5.72 0.90 -4.89
N ASP A 28 6.86 1.51 -4.57
CA ASP A 28 7.63 1.22 -3.37
C ASP A 28 7.19 2.15 -2.23
N LEU A 29 6.59 1.55 -1.22
CA LEU A 29 6.17 2.09 0.06
C LEU A 29 6.87 1.34 1.21
N SER A 30 8.01 0.69 0.95
CA SER A 30 8.73 -0.05 1.99
C SER A 30 9.13 0.89 3.12
N LYS A 31 8.96 0.43 4.37
CA LYS A 31 9.20 1.22 5.60
C LYS A 31 8.43 2.56 5.67
N THR A 32 7.44 2.77 4.82
CA THR A 32 6.64 4.01 4.78
C THR A 32 5.66 4.05 5.96
N SER A 33 5.30 5.26 6.38
CA SER A 33 4.26 5.55 7.37
C SER A 33 3.25 6.58 6.86
N GLY A 34 2.08 6.67 7.51
CA GLY A 34 1.07 7.68 7.20
C GLY A 34 -0.16 7.13 6.47
N TRP A 35 -0.80 7.97 5.65
CA TRP A 35 -2.05 7.68 4.96
C TRP A 35 -1.87 7.76 3.44
N VAL A 36 -1.86 6.60 2.78
CA VAL A 36 -1.58 6.48 1.35
C VAL A 36 -2.77 5.88 0.62
N ARG A 37 -3.14 6.49 -0.50
CA ARG A 37 -4.11 5.92 -1.44
C ARG A 37 -3.44 5.68 -2.79
N VAL A 38 -3.53 4.45 -3.30
CA VAL A 38 -3.08 4.09 -4.65
C VAL A 38 -4.31 3.86 -5.53
N GLU A 39 -4.48 4.70 -6.55
CA GLU A 39 -5.59 4.64 -7.50
C GLU A 39 -5.08 4.25 -8.91
N GLY A 40 -5.51 3.11 -9.43
CA GLY A 40 -5.19 2.67 -10.79
C GLY A 40 -4.76 1.22 -10.87
N MET A 41 -3.59 0.95 -11.47
CA MET A 41 -3.05 -0.40 -11.55
C MET A 41 -1.57 -0.47 -11.18
N ALA A 42 -1.18 -1.52 -10.48
CA ALA A 42 0.24 -1.81 -10.26
C ALA A 42 0.53 -3.31 -10.34
N ILE A 43 1.69 -3.68 -10.91
CA ILE A 43 2.16 -5.08 -10.83
C ILE A 43 2.59 -5.38 -9.40
N ILE A 44 3.32 -4.48 -8.76
CA ILE A 44 3.77 -4.62 -7.38
C ILE A 44 3.45 -3.34 -6.59
N VAL A 45 2.81 -3.49 -5.43
CA VAL A 45 2.84 -2.51 -4.35
C VAL A 45 3.67 -3.13 -3.23
N ASP A 46 4.86 -2.61 -3.00
CA ASP A 46 5.76 -3.09 -1.96
C ASP A 46 5.66 -2.16 -0.76
N ALA A 47 4.93 -2.55 0.27
CA ALA A 47 4.87 -1.89 1.57
C ALA A 47 5.49 -2.78 2.66
N SER A 48 6.49 -3.59 2.29
CA SER A 48 7.24 -4.40 3.25
C SER A 48 7.87 -3.53 4.34
N GLU A 49 7.88 -4.03 5.57
CA GLU A 49 8.39 -3.35 6.76
C GLU A 49 7.75 -1.96 7.03
N ALA A 50 6.65 -1.60 6.36
CA ALA A 50 5.92 -0.37 6.63
C ALA A 50 5.47 -0.30 8.10
N HIS A 51 5.37 0.90 8.65
CA HIS A 51 5.01 1.09 10.06
C HIS A 51 3.95 2.19 10.19
N ASP A 52 2.87 1.91 10.91
CA ASP A 52 1.78 2.89 11.11
C ASP A 52 1.25 3.42 9.76
N LEU A 53 1.04 2.51 8.82
CA LEU A 53 0.60 2.80 7.46
C LEU A 53 -0.88 2.42 7.31
N HIS A 54 -1.70 3.39 6.94
CA HIS A 54 -3.02 3.14 6.39
C HIS A 54 -2.94 3.21 4.86
N LEU A 55 -3.17 2.06 4.22
CA LEU A 55 -3.11 1.88 2.78
C LEU A 55 -4.51 1.66 2.22
N GLU A 56 -4.95 2.54 1.33
CA GLU A 56 -6.18 2.37 0.54
C GLU A 56 -5.83 2.04 -0.91
N LEU A 57 -6.36 0.93 -1.40
CA LEU A 57 -6.17 0.47 -2.77
C LEU A 57 -7.47 0.58 -3.55
N VAL A 58 -7.42 1.22 -4.72
CA VAL A 58 -8.54 1.36 -5.65
C VAL A 58 -8.07 0.97 -7.06
N GLY A 59 -8.61 -0.11 -7.61
CA GLY A 59 -8.27 -0.60 -8.94
C GLY A 59 -7.69 -2.03 -8.96
N LYS A 60 -6.65 -2.30 -9.76
CA LYS A 60 -6.14 -3.67 -10.01
C LYS A 60 -4.67 -3.84 -9.62
N PHE A 61 -4.37 -4.80 -8.77
CA PHE A 61 -3.04 -5.05 -8.24
C PHE A 61 -2.66 -6.52 -8.39
N ASN A 62 -1.48 -6.81 -8.93
CA ASN A 62 -1.05 -8.20 -9.08
C ASN A 62 -0.44 -8.73 -7.77
N LEU A 63 0.53 -8.02 -7.21
CA LEU A 63 1.13 -8.32 -5.91
C LEU A 63 1.06 -7.11 -4.99
N VAL A 64 0.56 -7.32 -3.78
CA VAL A 64 0.70 -6.39 -2.67
C VAL A 64 1.51 -7.09 -1.59
N ASP A 65 2.72 -6.60 -1.34
CA ASP A 65 3.61 -7.10 -0.30
C ASP A 65 3.54 -6.17 0.91
N LEU A 66 3.02 -6.67 2.02
CA LEU A 66 2.97 -5.98 3.30
C LEU A 66 3.92 -6.60 4.31
N SER A 67 4.72 -7.59 3.91
CA SER A 67 5.45 -8.50 4.80
C SER A 67 6.29 -7.76 5.85
N GLY A 68 6.27 -8.25 7.08
CA GLY A 68 6.98 -7.63 8.21
C GLY A 68 6.43 -6.26 8.66
N GLY A 69 5.36 -5.76 8.04
CA GLY A 69 4.73 -4.49 8.41
C GLY A 69 4.15 -4.48 9.83
N LYS A 70 4.13 -3.30 10.46
CA LYS A 70 3.65 -3.11 11.84
C LYS A 70 2.56 -2.06 11.87
N LYS A 71 1.42 -2.38 12.49
CA LYS A 71 0.27 -1.46 12.57
C LYS A 71 -0.21 -1.02 11.17
N ILE A 72 -0.39 -2.01 10.30
CA ILE A 72 -0.92 -1.76 8.95
C ILE A 72 -2.46 -1.80 9.00
N GLU A 73 -3.08 -0.81 8.41
CA GLU A 73 -4.50 -0.81 8.06
C GLU A 73 -4.63 -0.88 6.55
N LEU A 74 -5.31 -1.91 6.03
CA LEU A 74 -5.54 -2.07 4.59
C LEU A 74 -7.04 -1.90 4.28
N ASN A 75 -7.37 -0.90 3.48
CA ASN A 75 -8.68 -0.79 2.82
C ASN A 75 -8.55 -1.24 1.36
N ARG A 76 -9.28 -2.30 1.01
CA ARG A 76 -9.27 -2.89 -0.34
C ARG A 76 -10.66 -3.15 -0.90
N GLU A 77 -11.71 -2.53 -0.36
CA GLU A 77 -13.11 -2.74 -0.81
C GLU A 77 -13.29 -2.50 -2.32
N LYS A 78 -12.46 -1.61 -2.89
CA LYS A 78 -12.49 -1.23 -4.32
C LYS A 78 -11.27 -1.72 -5.10
N ALA A 79 -10.55 -2.72 -4.58
CA ALA A 79 -9.38 -3.29 -5.22
C ALA A 79 -9.57 -4.77 -5.58
N GLU A 80 -9.14 -5.12 -6.79
CA GLU A 80 -8.85 -6.49 -7.18
C GLU A 80 -7.36 -6.76 -6.90
N ILE A 81 -7.06 -7.73 -6.04
CA ILE A 81 -5.68 -8.11 -5.67
C ILE A 81 -5.50 -9.60 -5.96
N ASN A 82 -4.56 -9.96 -6.84
CA ASN A 82 -4.30 -11.37 -7.16
C ASN A 82 -3.53 -12.07 -6.03
N LEU A 83 -2.46 -11.44 -5.52
CA LEU A 83 -1.64 -11.94 -4.43
C LEU A 83 -1.44 -10.86 -3.37
N LEU A 84 -1.69 -11.23 -2.12
CA LEU A 84 -1.42 -10.40 -0.94
C LEU A 84 -0.49 -11.17 -0.01
N ASP A 85 0.74 -10.70 0.13
CA ASP A 85 1.65 -11.18 1.16
C ASP A 85 1.49 -10.31 2.41
N ALA A 86 0.89 -10.88 3.45
CA ALA A 86 0.74 -10.25 4.76
C ALA A 86 1.48 -11.05 5.85
N SER A 87 2.51 -11.80 5.47
CA SER A 87 3.29 -12.61 6.40
C SER A 87 4.04 -11.74 7.40
N GLY A 88 4.01 -12.14 8.68
CA GLY A 88 4.67 -11.38 9.76
C GLY A 88 4.03 -10.02 10.07
N VAL A 89 2.88 -9.68 9.47
CA VAL A 89 2.24 -8.38 9.66
C VAL A 89 1.37 -8.38 10.90
N SER A 90 1.54 -7.35 11.73
CA SER A 90 0.56 -7.01 12.78
C SER A 90 -0.51 -6.11 12.19
N ILE A 91 -1.49 -6.72 11.51
CA ILE A 91 -2.63 -6.01 10.89
C ILE A 91 -3.63 -5.62 11.99
N GLN A 92 -3.95 -4.33 12.09
CA GLN A 92 -4.97 -3.86 13.03
C GLN A 92 -6.39 -3.98 12.45
N LYS A 93 -6.54 -3.82 11.13
CA LYS A 93 -7.84 -3.90 10.47
C LYS A 93 -7.70 -4.24 8.99
N LEU A 94 -8.50 -5.22 8.54
CA LEU A 94 -8.78 -5.48 7.13
C LEU A 94 -10.22 -5.06 6.88
N ILE A 95 -10.42 -4.13 5.96
CA ILE A 95 -11.75 -3.77 5.47
C ILE A 95 -11.89 -4.39 4.08
N SER A 96 -12.83 -5.34 3.95
CA SER A 96 -13.05 -6.18 2.78
C SER A 96 -14.43 -6.00 2.20
#